data_AF-A0A1V6LRL5-F1
#
_entry.id   AF-A0A1V6LRL5-F1
#
_cell.length_a   1.000
_cell.length_b   1.000
_cell.length_c   1.000
_cell.angle_alpha   90.00
_cell.angle_beta   90.00
_cell.angle_gamma   90.00
#
_symmetry.space_group_name_H-M   'P 1'
#
loop_
_entity.id
_entity.type
_entity.pdbx_description
1 polymer ?
#
loop_
_entity_poly.entity_id
_entity_poly.type
_entity_poly.pdbx_seq_one_letter_code
_entity_poly.pdbx_strand_id
1 'polypeptide(L)'
;MGRVMDVAFFHGAEDCGMKAALAALEMEQENPGCCDDDSFTLTGQDDLIKVSWDDLDFEQQVFLQTYTVAYLHLLSVVLEEVATPLIEAPPLPERKLHQLYEVYLI
;
A
#
# COMPACT_ATOMS: atom_id res chain seq x y z
N MET A 1 -26.58 5.20 -16.55
CA MET A 1 -25.56 5.19 -15.49
C MET A 1 -24.79 3.89 -15.63
N GLY A 2 -23.49 3.97 -15.93
CA GLY A 2 -22.61 2.80 -16.05
C GLY A 2 -22.22 2.25 -14.68
N ARG A 3 -21.79 0.99 -14.62
CA ARG A 3 -21.24 0.33 -13.43
C ARG A 3 -19.77 -0.02 -13.71
N VAL A 4 -18.91 0.10 -12.71
CA VAL A 4 -17.50 -0.32 -12.82
C VAL A 4 -17.46 -1.84 -13.00
N MET A 5 -16.73 -2.30 -14.02
CA MET A 5 -16.63 -3.72 -14.36
C MET A 5 -15.36 -4.35 -13.79
N ASP A 6 -14.22 -3.65 -13.87
CA ASP A 6 -12.94 -4.09 -13.30
C ASP A 6 -12.09 -2.89 -12.86
N VAL A 7 -11.18 -3.11 -11.91
CA VAL A 7 -10.20 -2.12 -11.41
C VAL A 7 -8.87 -2.83 -11.16
N ALA A 8 -7.81 -2.29 -11.77
CA ALA A 8 -6.44 -2.74 -11.53
C ALA A 8 -5.55 -1.61 -10.99
N PHE A 9 -4.54 -2.01 -10.21
CA PHE A 9 -3.50 -1.11 -9.71
C PHE A 9 -2.15 -1.53 -10.31
N PHE A 10 -1.33 -0.56 -10.71
CA PHE A 10 0.01 -0.76 -11.30
C PHE A 10 0.06 -1.48 -12.66
N HIS A 11 -1.07 -2.01 -13.15
CA HIS A 11 -1.25 -2.54 -14.49
C HIS A 11 -2.62 -2.13 -15.04
N GLY A 12 -2.88 -2.37 -16.33
CA GLY A 12 -4.18 -2.10 -16.95
C GLY A 12 -5.25 -3.10 -16.48
N ALA A 13 -6.48 -2.64 -16.31
CA ALA A 13 -7.62 -3.49 -15.97
C ALA A 13 -7.82 -4.60 -17.02
N GLU A 14 -8.21 -5.78 -16.58
CA GLU A 14 -8.47 -6.90 -17.48
C GLU A 14 -9.85 -6.75 -18.12
N ASP A 15 -9.95 -7.09 -19.41
CA ASP A 15 -11.25 -7.16 -20.05
C ASP A 15 -12.00 -8.44 -19.62
N CYS A 16 -13.34 -8.38 -19.59
CA CYS A 16 -14.15 -9.55 -19.26
C CYS A 16 -14.30 -10.54 -20.43
N GLY A 17 -13.38 -10.51 -21.40
CA GLY A 17 -13.42 -11.37 -22.59
C GLY A 17 -14.47 -10.99 -23.63
N MET A 18 -15.12 -9.82 -23.52
CA MET A 18 -16.15 -9.38 -24.47
C MET A 18 -15.62 -9.30 -25.90
N LYS A 19 -14.38 -8.81 -26.08
CA LYS A 19 -13.71 -8.75 -27.38
C LYS A 19 -13.44 -10.14 -27.96
N ALA A 20 -13.00 -11.08 -27.11
CA ALA A 20 -12.77 -12.47 -27.52
C ALA A 20 -14.08 -13.18 -27.92
N ALA A 21 -15.16 -12.93 -27.18
CA ALA A 21 -16.48 -13.47 -27.50
C ALA A 21 -17.03 -12.92 -28.83
N LEU A 22 -16.88 -11.62 -29.09
CA LEU A 22 -17.29 -11.00 -30.37
C LEU A 22 -16.48 -11.55 -31.55
N ALA A 23 -15.17 -11.72 -31.39
CA ALA A 23 -14.31 -12.30 -32.42
C ALA A 23 -14.69 -13.75 -32.75
N ALA A 24 -15.03 -14.56 -31.74
CA ALA A 24 -15.50 -15.93 -31.93
C ALA A 24 -16.86 -16.03 -32.65
N LEU A 25 -17.66 -14.97 -32.58
CA LEU A 25 -18.98 -14.90 -33.19
C LEU A 25 -18.98 -14.19 -34.56
N GLU A 26 -17.81 -13.77 -35.06
CA GLU A 26 -17.68 -12.95 -36.29
C GLU A 26 -18.57 -11.70 -36.28
N MET A 27 -18.79 -11.13 -35.09
CA MET A 27 -19.64 -9.95 -34.87
C MET A 27 -18.78 -8.73 -34.54
N GLU A 28 -19.07 -7.62 -35.18
CA GLU A 28 -18.48 -6.33 -34.80
C GLU A 28 -19.20 -5.74 -33.59
N GLN A 29 -18.47 -4.96 -32.79
CA GLN A 29 -19.05 -4.26 -31.66
C GLN A 29 -20.00 -3.16 -32.16
N GLU A 30 -21.30 -3.44 -32.18
CA GLU A 30 -22.34 -2.52 -32.68
C GLU A 30 -22.44 -1.21 -31.89
N ASN A 31 -21.85 -1.12 -30.68
CA ASN A 31 -21.88 0.09 -29.88
C ASN A 31 -20.63 0.23 -28.99
N PRO A 32 -19.65 1.09 -29.35
CA PRO A 32 -18.46 1.29 -28.53
C PRO A 32 -18.77 2.01 -27.20
N GLY A 33 -19.91 2.71 -27.08
CA GLY A 33 -20.19 3.60 -25.95
C GLY A 33 -20.75 2.95 -24.68
N CYS A 34 -20.60 1.63 -24.47
CA CYS A 34 -21.15 0.98 -23.27
C CYS A 34 -20.16 0.84 -22.12
N CYS A 35 -18.85 0.88 -22.39
CA CYS A 35 -17.78 0.70 -21.41
C CYS A 35 -16.57 1.52 -21.88
N ASP A 36 -16.24 2.58 -21.13
CA ASP A 36 -15.03 3.37 -21.35
C ASP A 36 -13.95 2.89 -20.39
N ASP A 37 -12.75 2.63 -20.93
CA ASP A 37 -11.58 2.28 -20.13
C ASP A 37 -10.90 3.57 -19.65
N ASP A 38 -11.13 3.93 -18.39
CA ASP A 38 -10.48 5.07 -17.76
C ASP A 38 -9.22 4.63 -17.00
N SER A 39 -8.13 5.37 -17.19
CA SER A 39 -6.92 5.22 -16.37
C SER A 39 -6.52 6.58 -15.82
N PHE A 40 -6.10 6.61 -14.56
CA PHE A 40 -5.53 7.79 -13.95
C PHE A 40 -4.14 7.46 -13.40
N THR A 41 -3.21 8.38 -13.57
CA THR A 41 -1.88 8.28 -12.96
C THR A 41 -1.82 9.25 -11.79
N LEU A 42 -1.60 8.72 -10.59
CA LEU A 42 -1.33 9.54 -9.42
C LEU A 42 0.18 9.77 -9.34
N THR A 43 0.62 11.00 -9.55
CA THR A 43 2.02 11.38 -9.33
C THR A 43 2.35 11.18 -7.85
N GLY A 44 3.40 10.41 -7.55
CA GLY A 44 3.90 10.25 -6.20
C GLY A 44 4.25 11.60 -5.57
N GLN A 45 4.08 11.71 -4.26
CA GLN A 45 4.42 12.91 -3.51
C GLN A 45 5.92 12.89 -3.21
N ASP A 46 6.72 13.77 -3.80
CA ASP A 46 8.14 13.92 -3.46
C ASP A 46 8.33 14.56 -2.07
N ASP A 47 7.36 15.38 -1.66
CA ASP A 47 7.33 16.04 -0.36
C ASP A 47 6.21 15.42 0.51
N LEU A 48 6.58 14.52 1.43
CA LEU A 48 5.74 14.17 2.59
C LEU A 48 5.69 15.35 3.60
N ILE A 49 5.53 16.58 3.12
CA ILE A 49 5.60 17.80 3.93
C ILE A 49 4.19 18.40 4.04
N LYS A 50 3.35 17.73 4.83
CA LYS A 50 2.26 18.38 5.57
C LYS A 50 2.40 17.91 7.01
N VAL A 51 3.11 18.71 7.82
CA VAL A 51 3.77 18.25 9.06
C VAL A 51 2.91 18.52 10.31
N SER A 52 1.60 18.75 10.17
CA SER A 52 0.68 18.78 11.31
C SER A 52 -0.57 17.94 11.09
N TRP A 53 -1.05 17.32 12.17
CA TRP A 53 -2.37 16.72 12.23
C TRP A 53 -3.48 17.72 11.83
N ASP A 54 -3.27 19.00 12.13
CA ASP A 54 -4.21 20.08 11.84
C ASP A 54 -4.30 20.41 10.34
N ASP A 55 -3.33 19.96 9.52
CA ASP A 55 -3.33 20.17 8.07
C ASP A 55 -4.23 19.17 7.32
N LEU A 56 -4.71 18.15 8.02
CA LEU A 56 -5.58 17.10 7.49
C LEU A 56 -7.04 17.50 7.65
N ASP A 57 -7.85 17.22 6.64
CA ASP A 57 -9.31 17.34 6.79
C ASP A 57 -9.86 16.27 7.75
N PHE A 58 -11.09 16.48 8.22
CA PHE A 58 -11.71 15.58 9.20
C PHE A 58 -11.82 14.13 8.69
N GLU A 59 -12.12 13.93 7.39
CA GLU A 59 -12.27 12.59 6.83
C GLU A 59 -10.93 11.86 6.74
N GLN A 60 -9.86 12.57 6.37
CA GLN A 60 -8.49 12.06 6.36
C GLN A 60 -8.02 11.67 7.77
N GLN A 61 -8.30 12.51 8.76
CA GLN A 61 -8.00 12.23 10.17
C GLN A 61 -8.71 10.95 10.64
N VAL A 62 -10.02 10.84 10.38
CA VAL A 62 -10.83 9.66 10.74
C VAL A 62 -10.31 8.41 10.02
N PHE A 63 -10.00 8.52 8.73
CA PHE A 63 -9.46 7.41 7.96
C PHE A 63 -8.13 6.91 8.55
N LEU A 64 -7.17 7.80 8.78
CA LEU A 64 -5.87 7.42 9.35
C LEU A 64 -6.00 6.81 10.73
N GLN A 65 -6.85 7.39 11.59
CA GLN A 65 -7.07 6.86 12.94
C GLN A 65 -7.70 5.46 12.89
N THR A 66 -8.76 5.27 12.11
CA THR A 66 -9.47 3.98 12.01
C THR A 66 -8.59 2.91 11.38
N TYR A 67 -7.87 3.24 10.31
CA TYR A 67 -6.90 2.36 9.67
C TYR A 67 -5.80 1.93 10.65
N THR A 68 -5.22 2.88 11.39
CA THR A 68 -4.14 2.59 12.34
C THR A 68 -4.61 1.68 13.46
N VAL A 69 -5.79 1.95 14.05
CA VAL A 69 -6.37 1.10 15.11
C VAL A 69 -6.65 -0.31 14.59
N ALA A 70 -7.26 -0.43 13.41
CA ALA A 70 -7.54 -1.73 12.81
C ALA A 70 -6.25 -2.52 12.52
N TYR A 71 -5.23 -1.85 12.00
CA TYR A 71 -3.94 -2.46 11.68
C TYR A 71 -3.17 -2.90 12.94
N LEU A 72 -3.17 -2.07 13.99
CA LEU A 72 -2.58 -2.45 15.28
C LEU A 72 -3.29 -3.66 15.88
N HIS A 73 -4.62 -3.75 15.75
CA HIS A 73 -5.37 -4.90 16.24
C HIS A 73 -4.98 -6.20 15.52
N LEU A 74 -4.77 -6.14 14.19
CA LEU A 74 -4.26 -7.26 13.40
C LEU A 74 -2.85 -7.69 13.86
N LEU A 75 -1.98 -6.74 14.21
CA LEU A 75 -0.63 -7.02 14.71
C LEU A 75 -0.62 -7.56 16.15
N SER A 76 -1.50 -7.07 17.03
CA SER A 76 -1.54 -7.50 18.42
C SER A 76 -1.87 -8.98 18.58
N VAL A 77 -2.67 -9.55 17.67
CA VAL A 77 -2.96 -11.00 17.62
C VAL A 77 -1.68 -11.82 17.40
N VAL A 78 -0.67 -11.27 16.74
CA VAL A 78 0.61 -11.95 16.48
C VAL A 78 1.54 -11.94 17.70
N LEU A 79 1.40 -10.96 18.59
CA LEU A 79 2.31 -10.78 19.74
C LEU A 79 1.92 -11.60 20.97
N GLU A 80 0.65 -12.00 21.11
CA GLU A 80 0.17 -12.74 22.29
C GLU A 80 0.67 -14.20 22.36
N GLU A 81 1.21 -14.77 21.28
CA GLU A 81 1.68 -16.17 21.26
C GLU A 81 3.21 -16.34 21.17
N VAL A 82 3.98 -15.28 20.94
CA VAL A 82 5.44 -15.38 20.99
C VAL A 82 5.89 -15.01 22.39
N ALA A 83 5.86 -16.00 23.29
CA ALA A 83 6.78 -16.02 24.42
C ALA A 83 8.18 -15.90 23.83
N THR A 84 8.68 -14.68 23.73
CA THR A 84 10.04 -14.43 23.30
C THR A 84 10.91 -15.19 24.29
N PRO A 85 11.72 -16.18 23.86
CA PRO A 85 12.79 -16.61 24.73
C PRO A 85 13.53 -15.32 25.06
N LEU A 86 13.74 -15.05 26.35
CA LEU A 86 14.57 -13.96 26.80
C LEU A 86 15.94 -14.17 26.13
N ILE A 87 16.13 -13.58 24.95
CA ILE A 87 17.43 -13.47 24.33
C ILE A 87 18.12 -12.51 25.28
N GLU A 88 18.87 -13.07 26.22
CA GLU A 88 19.74 -12.30 27.09
C GLU A 88 20.43 -11.26 26.21
N ALA A 89 20.33 -9.99 26.62
CA ALA A 89 20.94 -8.92 25.85
C ALA A 89 22.37 -9.33 25.51
N PRO A 90 22.79 -9.28 24.24
CA PRO A 90 24.10 -9.75 23.85
C PRO A 90 25.14 -9.07 24.74
N PRO A 91 26.13 -9.81 25.25
CA PRO A 91 27.09 -9.26 26.19
C PRO A 91 27.71 -7.99 25.60
N LEU A 92 27.86 -6.98 26.46
CA LEU A 92 28.49 -5.73 26.05
C LEU A 92 29.86 -6.06 25.42
N PRO A 93 30.19 -5.48 24.26
CA PRO A 93 31.45 -5.77 23.61
C PRO A 93 32.61 -5.40 24.54
N GLU A 94 33.56 -6.32 24.72
CA GLU A 94 34.73 -6.15 25.60
C GLU A 94 35.59 -4.93 25.21
N ARG A 95 35.45 -4.47 23.96
CA ARG A 95 36.22 -3.37 23.40
C ARG A 95 35.31 -2.32 22.78
N LYS A 96 35.79 -1.09 22.81
CA LYS A 96 35.15 0.06 22.17
C LYS A 96 35.16 -0.12 20.65
N LEU A 97 34.03 -0.53 20.08
CA LEU A 97 33.90 -0.82 18.64
C LEU A 97 34.28 0.37 17.76
N HIS A 98 34.00 1.60 18.19
CA HIS A 98 34.40 2.83 17.49
C HIS A 98 35.93 2.96 17.35
N GLN A 99 36.70 2.46 18.32
CA GLN A 99 38.16 2.43 18.23
C GLN A 99 38.65 1.28 17.35
N LEU A 100 37.98 0.12 17.39
CA LEU A 100 38.35 -1.04 16.58
C LEU A 100 38.12 -0.80 15.09
N TYR A 101 37.01 -0.15 14.74
CA TYR A 101 36.63 0.14 13.36
C TYR A 101 37.02 1.55 12.90
N GLU A 102 37.71 2.32 13.74
CA GLU A 102 38.12 3.69 13.46
C GLU A 102 36.96 4.60 12.99
N VAL A 103 35.75 4.33 13.49
CA VAL A 103 34.55 5.13 13.19
C VAL A 103 34.32 6.10 14.33
N TYR A 104 34.59 7.38 14.08
CA TYR A 104 34.38 8.45 15.03
C TYR A 104 33.18 9.30 14.60
N LEU A 105 32.29 9.59 15.54
CA LEU A 105 31.28 10.64 15.32
C LEU A 105 32.03 11.97 15.25
N ILE A 106 31.83 12.70 14.17
CA ILE A 106 32.36 14.06 13.95
C ILE A 106 31.44 15.06 14.64
#